data_AF-A0A1B6C9W2-F1
#
_entry.id   AF-A0A1B6C9W2-F1
#
_cell.length_a   1.000
_cell.length_b   1.000
_cell.length_c   1.000
_cell.angle_alpha   90.00
_cell.angle_beta   90.00
_cell.angle_gamma   90.00
#
_symmetry.space_group_name_H-M   'P 1'
#
loop_
_entity.id
_entity.type
_entity.pdbx_description
1 polymer ?
#
loop_
_entity_poly.entity_id
_entity_poly.type
_entity_poly.pdbx_seq_one_letter_code
_entity_poly.pdbx_strand_id
1 'polypeptide(L)'
;MLASMSGNGAMVDLLLGYGAKKHLVCNNGKTAEEYATKNGYSNIAQALRTIKVITDLKELLEHIGQEKYWPVFEKQNVDLKTFLTFTEDDLKSAGILLFGPRRKMSIAIAHFRSS
;
A
#
# COMPACT_ATOMS: atom_id res chain seq x y z
N MET A 1 8.36 5.99 -14.28
CA MET A 1 9.08 7.28 -14.19
C MET A 1 9.10 8.11 -15.48
N LEU A 2 8.65 7.60 -16.64
CA LEU A 2 8.57 8.41 -17.87
C LEU A 2 7.44 9.47 -17.85
N ALA A 3 6.35 9.22 -17.13
CA ALA A 3 5.20 10.14 -17.06
C ALA A 3 5.48 11.42 -16.25
N SER A 4 6.21 11.32 -15.13
CA SER A 4 6.53 12.45 -14.25
C SER A 4 7.54 13.43 -14.86
N MET A 5 8.37 12.97 -15.81
CA MET A 5 9.36 13.82 -16.48
C MET A 5 8.77 14.72 -17.56
N SER A 6 7.61 14.35 -18.12
CA SER A 6 7.01 15.07 -19.26
C SER A 6 5.83 15.97 -18.87
N GLY A 7 5.49 16.07 -17.58
CA GLY A 7 4.36 16.89 -17.09
C GLY A 7 2.98 16.36 -17.51
N ASN A 8 2.90 15.13 -18.02
CA ASN A 8 1.69 14.61 -18.64
C ASN A 8 0.83 13.86 -17.62
N GLY A 9 -0.06 14.58 -16.94
CA GLY A 9 -0.91 14.07 -15.86
C GLY A 9 -1.74 12.84 -16.24
N ALA A 10 -2.25 12.79 -17.48
CA ALA A 10 -3.03 11.64 -17.98
C ALA A 10 -2.23 10.33 -18.00
N MET A 11 -0.91 10.41 -18.20
CA MET A 11 -0.02 9.25 -18.19
C MET A 11 0.24 8.75 -16.76
N VAL A 12 0.20 9.65 -15.78
CA VAL A 12 0.35 9.31 -14.35
C VAL A 12 -0.88 8.55 -13.86
N ASP A 13 -2.08 8.99 -14.23
CA ASP A 13 -3.33 8.27 -13.92
C ASP A 13 -3.36 6.88 -14.56
N LEU A 14 -2.90 6.76 -15.81
CA LEU A 14 -2.79 5.48 -16.49
C LEU A 14 -1.81 4.54 -15.77
N LEU A 15 -0.62 5.03 -15.39
CA LEU A 15 0.40 4.23 -14.67
C LEU A 15 -0.05 3.82 -13.26
N LEU A 16 -0.80 4.69 -12.56
CA LEU A 16 -1.40 4.37 -11.28
C LEU A 16 -2.51 3.31 -11.43
N GLY A 17 -3.33 3.42 -12.47
CA GLY A 17 -4.39 2.46 -12.78
C GLY A 17 -3.87 1.06 -13.15
N TYR A 18 -2.68 0.97 -13.75
CA TYR A 18 -2.03 -0.31 -14.09
C TYR A 18 -1.21 -0.94 -12.95
N GLY A 19 -1.30 -0.41 -11.72
CA GLY A 19 -0.66 -1.03 -10.54
C GLY A 19 0.86 -0.83 -10.48
N ALA A 20 1.38 0.28 -11.03
CA ALA A 20 2.79 0.61 -10.95
C ALA A 20 3.26 0.64 -9.48
N LYS A 21 4.34 -0.11 -9.18
CA LYS A 21 4.96 -0.15 -7.84
C LYS A 21 5.38 1.26 -7.42
N LYS A 22 4.57 1.84 -6.53
CA LYS A 22 4.55 3.25 -6.11
C LYS A 22 5.84 3.71 -5.39
N HIS A 23 6.69 2.77 -4.98
CA HIS A 23 7.91 2.98 -4.18
C HIS A 23 9.22 2.84 -4.95
N LEU A 24 9.22 2.77 -6.29
CA LEU A 24 10.48 2.71 -7.03
C LEU A 24 11.23 4.04 -6.96
N VAL A 25 12.13 4.13 -5.97
CA VAL A 25 13.23 5.10 -5.93
C VAL A 25 14.08 4.91 -7.20
N CYS A 26 14.48 6.00 -7.84
CA CYS A 26 15.47 5.92 -8.91
C CYS A 26 16.84 5.50 -8.35
N ASN A 27 17.76 5.09 -9.22
CA ASN A 27 19.17 4.80 -8.86
C ASN A 27 19.89 5.95 -8.12
N ASN A 28 19.26 7.12 -8.00
CA ASN A 28 19.76 8.27 -7.28
C ASN A 28 19.06 8.48 -5.91
N GLY A 29 18.29 7.49 -5.44
CA GLY A 29 17.57 7.53 -4.16
C GLY A 29 16.32 8.42 -4.14
N LYS A 30 15.97 9.06 -5.25
CA LYS A 30 14.87 10.04 -5.32
C LYS A 30 13.56 9.44 -5.81
N THR A 31 12.45 9.79 -5.18
CA THR A 31 11.11 9.31 -5.55
C THR A 31 10.48 10.13 -6.69
N ALA A 32 9.44 9.59 -7.32
CA ALA A 32 8.69 10.29 -8.36
C ALA A 32 8.04 11.60 -7.87
N GLU A 33 7.69 11.71 -6.57
CA GLU A 33 7.19 12.95 -5.94
C GLU A 33 8.27 14.03 -5.92
N GLU A 34 9.50 13.69 -5.51
CA GLU A 34 10.60 14.66 -5.45
C GLU A 34 10.90 15.28 -6.81
N TYR A 35 10.83 14.49 -7.89
CA TYR A 35 10.99 15.02 -9.24
C TYR A 35 9.80 15.89 -9.68
N ALA A 36 8.57 15.52 -9.33
CA ALA A 36 7.40 16.33 -9.64
C ALA A 36 7.44 17.68 -8.91
N THR A 37 7.79 17.68 -7.63
CA THR A 37 7.97 18.89 -6.82
C THR A 37 9.13 19.75 -7.34
N LYS A 38 10.27 19.14 -7.69
CA LYS A 38 11.43 19.86 -8.24
C LYS A 38 11.12 20.57 -9.56
N ASN A 39 10.24 20.00 -10.39
CA ASN A 39 9.85 20.59 -11.67
C ASN A 39 8.59 21.49 -11.57
N GLY A 40 8.04 21.72 -10.37
CA GLY A 40 6.86 22.56 -10.18
C GLY A 40 5.54 21.93 -10.62
N TYR A 41 5.50 20.62 -10.84
CA TYR A 41 4.29 19.90 -11.21
C TYR A 41 3.45 19.57 -9.98
N SER A 42 2.90 20.60 -9.33
CA SER A 42 2.12 20.50 -8.08
C SER A 42 0.95 19.51 -8.19
N ASN A 43 0.27 19.46 -9.33
CA ASN A 43 -0.86 18.53 -9.56
C ASN A 43 -0.40 17.07 -9.58
N ILE A 44 0.76 16.80 -10.19
CA ILE A 44 1.36 15.46 -10.23
C ILE A 44 1.96 15.11 -8.88
N ALA A 45 2.61 16.06 -8.21
CA ALA A 45 3.11 15.89 -6.86
C ALA A 45 1.97 15.59 -5.88
N GLN A 46 0.81 16.24 -6.01
CA GLN A 46 -0.35 16.01 -5.15
C GLN A 46 -1.05 14.67 -5.46
N ALA A 47 -1.15 14.30 -6.74
CA ALA A 47 -1.62 12.97 -7.14
C ALA A 47 -0.68 11.84 -6.67
N LEU A 48 0.63 12.08 -6.71
CA LEU A 48 1.64 11.15 -6.20
C LEU A 48 1.67 11.11 -4.66
N ARG A 49 1.58 12.28 -3.99
CA ARG A 49 1.50 12.48 -2.52
C ARG A 49 0.23 11.89 -1.93
N THR A 50 -0.79 11.64 -2.76
CA THR A 50 -1.87 10.68 -2.46
C THR A 50 -1.34 9.23 -2.45
N ILE A 51 -0.15 9.01 -1.90
CA ILE A 51 0.21 7.77 -1.23
C ILE A 51 -0.69 7.79 0.00
N LYS A 52 -1.79 7.04 -0.04
CA LYS A 52 -2.56 6.76 1.15
C LYS A 52 -1.59 6.06 2.10
N VAL A 53 -0.99 6.80 3.03
CA VAL A 53 -0.15 6.23 4.06
C VAL A 53 -1.10 5.41 4.89
N ILE A 54 -1.03 4.09 4.75
CA ILE A 54 -1.88 3.19 5.51
C ILE A 54 -1.42 3.29 6.96
N THR A 55 -2.17 4.05 7.75
CA THR A 55 -1.92 4.27 9.18
C THR A 55 -2.73 3.33 10.05
N ASP A 56 -3.78 2.73 9.49
CA ASP A 56 -4.72 1.90 10.21
C ASP A 56 -4.89 0.51 9.57
N LEU A 57 -5.11 -0.50 10.41
CA LEU A 57 -5.32 -1.88 9.96
C LEU A 57 -6.59 -2.01 9.11
N LYS A 58 -7.65 -1.27 9.42
CA LYS A 58 -8.88 -1.27 8.63
C LYS A 58 -8.63 -0.80 7.20
N GLU A 59 -7.85 0.28 7.05
CA GLU A 59 -7.50 0.79 5.73
C GLU A 59 -6.63 -0.20 4.93
N LEU A 60 -5.73 -0.90 5.62
CA LEU A 60 -4.94 -1.97 5.02
C LEU A 60 -5.85 -3.08 4.48
N LEU A 61 -6.83 -3.51 5.28
CA LEU A 61 -7.77 -4.56 4.92
C LEU A 61 -8.66 -4.15 3.74
N GLU A 62 -9.15 -2.91 3.73
CA GLU A 62 -9.88 -2.33 2.59
C GLU A 62 -9.01 -2.31 1.33
N HIS A 63 -7.74 -1.93 1.45
CA HIS A 63 -6.82 -1.88 0.32
C HIS A 63 -6.56 -3.26 -0.31
N ILE A 64 -6.53 -4.32 0.48
CA ILE A 64 -6.38 -5.71 -0.02
C ILE A 64 -7.72 -6.39 -0.34
N GLY A 65 -8.84 -5.68 -0.16
CA GLY A 65 -10.21 -6.18 -0.36
C GLY A 65 -10.58 -7.33 0.59
N GLN A 66 -10.15 -7.25 1.85
CA GLN A 66 -10.43 -8.20 2.93
C GLN A 66 -11.06 -7.51 4.15
N GLU A 67 -11.69 -6.35 3.97
CA GLU A 67 -12.38 -5.54 4.97
C GLU A 67 -13.44 -6.30 5.77
N LYS A 68 -14.05 -7.34 5.16
CA LYS A 68 -14.99 -8.24 5.84
C LYS A 68 -14.41 -8.95 7.07
N TYR A 69 -13.09 -9.02 7.20
CA TYR A 69 -12.41 -9.59 8.35
C TYR A 69 -12.06 -8.57 9.43
N TRP A 70 -12.29 -7.28 9.21
CA TRP A 70 -12.09 -6.23 10.22
C TRP A 70 -12.73 -6.56 11.58
N PRO A 71 -14.00 -7.05 11.66
CA PRO A 71 -14.61 -7.36 12.95
C PRO A 71 -13.89 -8.45 13.76
N VAL A 72 -13.10 -9.31 13.09
CA VAL A 72 -12.31 -10.36 13.76
C VAL A 72 -11.14 -9.73 14.52
N PHE A 73 -10.43 -8.81 13.85
CA PHE A 73 -9.28 -8.11 14.42
C PHE A 73 -9.70 -7.05 15.44
N GLU A 74 -10.79 -6.34 15.18
CA GLU A 74 -11.36 -5.33 16.08
C GLU A 74 -11.77 -5.95 17.44
N LYS A 75 -12.45 -7.10 17.43
CA LYS A 75 -12.83 -7.81 18.66
C LYS A 75 -11.64 -8.30 19.48
N GLN A 76 -10.52 -8.59 18.81
CA GLN A 76 -9.28 -9.04 19.45
C GLN A 76 -8.36 -7.86 19.82
N ASN A 77 -8.80 -6.62 19.57
CA ASN A 77 -8.02 -5.40 19.79
C ASN A 77 -6.65 -5.43 19.08
N VAL A 78 -6.62 -6.00 17.87
CA VAL A 78 -5.42 -6.10 17.04
C VAL A 78 -5.22 -4.79 16.29
N ASP A 79 -4.11 -4.12 16.57
CA ASP A 79 -3.68 -2.92 15.86
C ASP A 79 -2.81 -3.27 14.64
N LEU A 80 -2.52 -2.27 13.80
CA LEU A 80 -1.69 -2.45 12.60
C LEU A 80 -0.30 -3.00 12.95
N LYS A 81 0.33 -2.53 14.03
CA LYS A 81 1.66 -2.97 14.44
C LYS A 81 1.67 -4.45 14.82
N THR A 82 0.68 -4.90 15.59
CA THR A 82 0.53 -6.31 15.96
C THR A 82 0.18 -7.16 14.74
N PHE A 83 -0.70 -6.69 13.86
CA PHE A 83 -1.00 -7.42 12.62
C PHE A 83 0.25 -7.65 11.75
N LEU A 84 1.15 -6.67 11.66
CA LEU A 84 2.39 -6.80 10.89
C LEU A 84 3.39 -7.81 11.48
N THR A 85 3.20 -8.27 12.72
CA THR A 85 4.02 -9.35 13.30
C THR A 85 3.41 -10.74 13.07
N PHE A 86 2.17 -10.82 12.60
CA PHE A 86 1.46 -12.10 12.44
C PHE A 86 2.11 -12.99 11.38
N THR A 87 2.16 -14.28 11.70
CA THR A 87 2.49 -15.36 10.77
C THR A 87 1.22 -15.95 10.15
N GLU A 88 1.38 -16.88 9.20
CA GLU A 88 0.22 -17.57 8.62
C GLU A 88 -0.56 -18.38 9.68
N ASP A 89 0.15 -18.97 10.66
CA ASP A 89 -0.45 -19.70 11.78
C ASP A 89 -1.20 -18.77 12.74
N ASP A 90 -0.70 -17.55 12.97
CA ASP A 90 -1.41 -16.54 13.79
C ASP A 90 -2.71 -16.10 13.11
N LEU A 91 -2.67 -15.86 11.78
CA LEU A 91 -3.87 -15.54 11.00
C LEU A 91 -4.90 -16.67 11.06
N LYS A 92 -4.44 -17.92 11.02
CA LYS A 92 -5.31 -19.09 11.16
C LYS A 92 -5.96 -19.14 12.55
N SER A 93 -5.17 -18.91 13.60
CA SER A 93 -5.61 -18.91 15.00
C SER A 93 -6.54 -17.73 15.32
N ALA A 94 -6.33 -16.59 14.66
CA ALA A 94 -7.20 -15.41 14.76
C ALA A 94 -8.59 -15.63 14.13
N GLY A 95 -8.78 -16.67 13.31
CA GLY A 95 -10.07 -17.03 12.72
C GLY A 95 -10.13 -16.92 11.19
N ILE A 96 -9.01 -16.65 10.51
CA ILE A 96 -8.95 -16.62 9.05
C ILE A 96 -8.71 -18.04 8.50
N LEU A 97 -9.77 -18.83 8.40
CA LEU A 97 -9.67 -20.25 8.02
C LEU A 97 -9.43 -20.46 6.51
N LEU A 98 -9.89 -19.54 5.67
CA LEU A 98 -9.78 -19.64 4.22
C LEU A 98 -8.35 -19.33 3.75
N PHE A 99 -7.81 -20.21 2.91
CA PHE A 99 -6.44 -20.07 2.38
C PHE A 99 -6.23 -18.78 1.56
N GLY A 100 -7.18 -18.42 0.68
CA GLY A 100 -7.06 -17.23 -0.17
C GLY A 100 -6.89 -15.93 0.62
N PRO A 101 -7.81 -15.59 1.55
CA PRO A 101 -7.68 -14.48 2.49
C PRO A 101 -6.39 -14.49 3.30
N ARG A 102 -6.01 -15.63 3.91
CA ARG A 102 -4.75 -15.74 4.65
C ARG A 102 -3.54 -15.40 3.78
N ARG A 103 -3.48 -15.98 2.58
CA ARG A 103 -2.38 -15.76 1.66
C ARG A 103 -2.28 -14.29 1.25
N LYS A 104 -3.40 -13.63 0.96
CA LYS A 104 -3.42 -12.18 0.68
C LYS A 104 -2.89 -11.35 1.85
N MET A 105 -3.36 -11.62 3.06
CA MET A 105 -2.91 -10.93 4.27
C MET A 105 -1.43 -11.17 4.55
N SER A 106 -0.94 -12.40 4.41
CA SER A 106 0.47 -12.75 4.61
C SER A 106 1.39 -12.07 3.59
N ILE A 107 0.97 -12.01 2.32
CA ILE A 107 1.69 -11.24 1.29
C ILE A 107 1.71 -9.74 1.63
N ALA A 108 0.59 -9.18 2.10
CA ALA A 108 0.52 -7.78 2.51
C ALA A 108 1.48 -7.48 3.67
N ILE A 109 1.49 -8.34 4.71
CA ILE A 109 2.41 -8.23 5.84
C ILE A 109 3.87 -8.26 5.36
N ALA A 110 4.24 -9.20 4.50
CA ALA A 110 5.59 -9.31 3.96
C ALA A 110 6.01 -8.08 3.14
N HIS A 111 5.09 -7.52 2.35
CA HIS A 111 5.33 -6.30 1.57
C HIS A 111 5.60 -5.09 2.48
N PHE A 112 4.81 -4.92 3.54
CA PHE A 112 4.97 -3.84 4.50
C PHE A 112 6.25 -3.96 5.34
N ARG A 113 6.67 -5.17 5.69
CA ARG A 113 7.92 -5.41 6.43
C ARG A 113 9.18 -5.13 5.60
N SER A 114 9.06 -5.14 4.28
CA SER A 114 10.18 -4.95 3.36
C SER A 114 10.32 -3.51 2.85
N SER A 115 9.43 -2.60 3.29
CA SER A 115 9.42 -1.18 2.90
C SER A 115 9.99 -0.27 3.99
#